data_AF-A0A067PR69-F1
#
_entry.id   AF-A0A067PR69-F1
#
_cell.length_a   1.000
_cell.length_b   1.000
_cell.length_c   1.000
_cell.angle_alpha   90.00
_cell.angle_beta   90.00
_cell.angle_gamma   90.00
#
_symmetry.space_group_name_H-M   'P 1'
#
loop_
_entity.id
_entity.type
_entity.pdbx_description
1 polymer ?
#
loop_
_entity_poly.entity_id
_entity_poly.type
_entity_poly.pdbx_seq_one_letter_code
_entity_poly.pdbx_strand_id
1 'polypeptide(L)'
;MNPTIEKLTLFMCDPYVNGVLLFRDPERLLGELKDGDLPNLREFEFVDVGWTPICMVKPPLQILSGLWLDENFKVTSAHRTALEAVSKTLTTVRVTLWDVCMKETAWITRAAPNATVVKQASVGGNPLDHGPGKTEQKHER
;
A
#
# COMPACT_ATOMS: atom_id res chain seq x y z
N MET A 1 6.34 12.91 -26.67
CA MET A 1 5.20 12.57 -25.80
C MET A 1 5.75 12.38 -24.40
N ASN A 2 5.23 13.08 -23.40
CA ASN A 2 5.62 12.83 -22.01
C ASN A 2 5.02 11.49 -21.57
N PRO A 3 5.80 10.56 -21.00
CA PRO A 3 5.23 9.35 -20.44
C PRO A 3 4.25 9.72 -19.33
N THR A 4 3.01 9.26 -19.44
CA THR A 4 1.99 9.40 -18.41
C THR A 4 2.04 8.20 -17.51
N ILE A 5 2.35 8.42 -16.23
CA ILE A 5 2.38 7.36 -15.22
C ILE A 5 0.94 7.01 -14.87
N GLU A 6 0.48 5.83 -15.30
CA GLU A 6 -0.85 5.30 -14.97
C GLU A 6 -0.83 4.33 -13.78
N LYS A 7 0.32 3.70 -13.55
CA LYS A 7 0.58 2.79 -12.44
C LYS A 7 1.90 3.13 -11.80
N LEU A 8 1.89 3.29 -10.49
CA LEU A 8 3.09 3.51 -9.68
C LEU A 8 3.16 2.43 -8.62
N THR A 9 4.13 1.53 -8.80
CA THR A 9 4.51 0.56 -7.77
C THR A 9 5.85 0.98 -7.21
N LEU A 10 5.89 1.20 -5.91
CA LEU A 10 7.11 1.51 -5.19
C LEU A 10 7.56 0.27 -4.43
N PHE A 11 8.87 0.05 -4.37
CA PHE A 11 9.48 -1.03 -3.61
C PHE A 11 10.49 -0.42 -2.66
N MET A 12 10.39 -0.77 -1.38
CA MET A 12 11.46 -0.45 -0.45
C MET A 12 12.59 -1.46 -0.66
N CYS A 13 13.69 -0.99 -1.23
CA CYS A 13 14.93 -1.75 -1.21
C CYS A 13 15.62 -1.45 0.12
N ASP A 14 15.42 -2.30 1.13
CA ASP A 14 16.09 -2.14 2.43
C ASP A 14 17.61 -2.19 2.24
N PRO A 15 18.34 -1.08 2.46
CA PRO A 15 19.77 -1.18 2.65
C PRO A 15 19.96 -1.58 4.12
N TYR A 16 20.08 -2.88 4.36
CA TYR A 16 20.63 -3.37 5.62
C TYR A 16 22.08 -2.90 5.71
N VAL A 17 22.34 -1.86 6.50
CA VAL A 17 23.70 -1.41 6.82
C VAL A 17 23.91 -1.67 8.30
N ASN A 18 24.83 -2.58 8.63
CA ASN A 18 25.22 -2.92 10.01
C ASN A 18 24.05 -3.31 10.93
N GLY A 19 23.06 -4.05 10.43
CA GLY A 19 21.92 -4.52 11.23
C GLY A 19 20.88 -3.44 11.57
N VAL A 20 20.99 -2.26 10.96
CA VAL A 20 20.00 -1.17 11.09
C VAL A 20 19.22 -1.06 9.79
N LEU A 21 17.89 -1.13 9.89
CA LEU A 21 16.99 -0.76 8.79
C LEU A 21 17.08 0.75 8.59
N LEU A 22 17.73 1.17 7.51
CA LEU A 22 17.69 2.55 7.06
C LEU A 22 16.37 2.78 6.33
N PHE A 23 15.30 3.04 7.07
CA PHE A 23 14.06 3.52 6.48
C PHE A 23 14.37 4.86 5.80
N ARG A 24 14.49 4.86 4.46
CA ARG A 24 14.29 6.09 3.71
C ARG A 24 12.82 6.42 3.88
N ASP A 25 12.54 7.49 4.64
CA ASP A 25 11.21 8.04 4.83
C ASP A 25 10.56 8.26 3.45
N PRO A 26 9.63 7.38 3.01
CA PRO A 26 9.03 7.49 1.69
C PRO A 26 8.15 8.74 1.61
N GLU A 27 7.67 9.25 2.75
CA GLU A 27 6.93 10.50 2.82
C GLU A 27 7.81 11.69 2.45
N ARG A 28 9.13 11.64 2.66
CA ARG A 28 10.05 12.69 2.18
C ARG A 28 10.20 12.68 0.67
N LEU A 29 10.28 11.50 0.05
CA LEU A 29 10.46 11.39 -1.40
C LEU A 29 9.19 11.77 -2.15
N LEU A 30 8.03 11.47 -1.57
CA LEU A 30 6.72 11.78 -2.14
C LEU A 30 6.16 13.13 -1.66
N GLY A 31 6.72 13.71 -0.61
CA GLY A 31 6.28 15.00 -0.04
C GLY A 31 6.59 16.20 -0.92
N GLU A 32 7.41 16.04 -1.95
CA GLU A 32 7.64 17.07 -2.98
C GLU A 32 6.55 17.12 -4.04
N LEU A 33 5.71 16.07 -4.12
CA LEU A 33 4.62 16.00 -5.08
C LEU A 33 3.54 17.05 -4.75
N LYS A 34 3.02 17.67 -5.79
CA LYS A 34 1.98 18.71 -5.74
C LYS A 34 0.72 18.25 -6.46
N ASP A 35 -0.39 18.92 -6.15
CA ASP A 35 -1.69 18.69 -6.77
C ASP A 35 -1.56 18.70 -8.31
N GLY A 36 -1.96 17.60 -8.95
CA GLY A 36 -1.89 17.45 -10.40
C GLY A 36 -0.57 16.89 -10.96
N ASP A 37 0.44 16.59 -10.14
CA ASP A 37 1.71 15.99 -10.60
C ASP A 37 1.52 14.57 -11.19
N LEU A 38 0.45 13.88 -10.79
CA LEU A 38 0.13 12.51 -11.21
C LEU A 38 -1.26 12.44 -11.88
N PRO A 39 -1.49 13.20 -12.98
CA PRO A 39 -2.83 13.44 -13.51
C PRO A 39 -3.48 12.22 -14.15
N ASN A 40 -2.71 11.15 -14.40
CA ASN A 40 -3.18 9.92 -15.02
C ASN A 40 -3.01 8.70 -14.11
N LEU A 41 -2.55 8.87 -12.87
CA LEU A 41 -2.31 7.75 -11.97
C LEU A 41 -3.64 7.11 -11.55
N ARG A 42 -3.81 5.84 -11.89
CA ARG A 42 -5.00 5.02 -11.59
C ARG A 42 -4.72 3.94 -10.56
N GLU A 43 -3.49 3.45 -10.50
CA GLU A 43 -3.09 2.39 -9.57
C GLU A 43 -1.86 2.81 -8.78
N PHE A 44 -1.96 2.77 -7.45
CA PHE A 44 -0.82 2.92 -6.56
C PHE A 44 -0.64 1.66 -5.72
N GLU A 45 0.61 1.20 -5.64
CA GLU A 45 1.00 0.06 -4.82
C GLU A 45 2.29 0.36 -4.06
N PHE A 46 2.21 0.31 -2.72
CA PHE A 46 3.40 0.37 -1.86
C PHE A 46 3.22 -0.49 -0.62
N VAL A 47 4.20 -1.34 -0.34
CA VAL A 47 4.26 -2.10 0.91
C VAL A 47 4.89 -1.18 1.96
N ASP A 48 4.16 -0.91 3.04
CA ASP A 48 4.53 -0.09 4.23
C ASP A 48 3.85 1.30 4.30
N VAL A 49 4.52 2.39 3.86
CA VAL A 49 4.03 3.78 4.06
C VAL A 49 4.30 4.74 2.88
N GLY A 50 3.29 5.47 2.40
CA GLY A 50 3.48 6.43 1.28
C GLY A 50 2.21 6.78 0.50
N TRP A 51 1.09 6.14 0.84
CA TRP A 51 -0.19 6.41 0.19
C TRP A 51 -0.73 7.82 0.51
N THR A 52 -0.47 8.36 1.71
CA THR A 52 -0.94 9.69 2.12
C THR A 52 -0.53 10.79 1.13
N PRO A 53 0.76 11.02 0.85
CA PRO A 53 1.18 12.05 -0.11
C PRO A 53 0.65 11.77 -1.54
N ILE A 54 0.57 10.50 -1.97
CA ILE A 54 0.00 10.14 -3.27
C ILE A 54 -1.47 10.51 -3.38
N CYS A 55 -2.27 10.27 -2.35
CA CYS A 55 -3.67 10.66 -2.37
C CYS A 55 -3.84 12.19 -2.30
N MET A 56 -2.96 12.89 -1.57
CA MET A 56 -3.01 14.35 -1.42
C MET A 56 -2.75 15.12 -2.71
N VAL A 57 -2.07 14.51 -3.69
CA VAL A 57 -1.92 15.11 -5.03
C VAL A 57 -3.12 14.88 -5.96
N LYS A 58 -4.21 14.31 -5.42
CA LYS A 58 -5.52 14.11 -6.06
C LYS A 58 -5.48 13.45 -7.44
N PRO A 59 -4.73 12.36 -7.62
CA PRO A 59 -4.77 11.61 -8.86
C PRO A 59 -6.17 10.99 -9.05
N PRO A 60 -6.56 10.63 -10.29
CA PRO A 60 -7.79 9.87 -10.57
C PRO A 60 -7.63 8.39 -10.17
N LEU A 61 -7.26 8.15 -8.91
CA LEU A 61 -6.87 6.85 -8.37
C LEU A 61 -8.09 5.94 -8.28
N GLN A 62 -7.99 4.75 -8.88
CA GLN A 62 -9.00 3.70 -8.84
C GLN A 62 -8.64 2.63 -7.81
N ILE A 63 -7.36 2.21 -7.80
CA ILE A 63 -6.85 1.19 -6.90
C ILE A 63 -5.78 1.81 -5.99
N LEU A 64 -6.02 1.68 -4.70
CA LEU A 64 -5.03 1.99 -3.67
C LEU A 64 -4.62 0.72 -2.94
N SER A 65 -3.37 0.31 -3.12
CA SER A 65 -2.74 -0.81 -2.42
C SER A 65 -1.58 -0.28 -1.58
N GLY A 66 -1.62 -0.53 -0.27
CA GLY A 66 -0.57 -0.04 0.63
C GLY A 66 -1.04 0.59 1.92
N LEU A 67 -2.31 0.39 2.29
CA LEU A 67 -2.73 0.68 3.66
C LEU A 67 -2.25 -0.45 4.56
N TRP A 68 -1.10 -0.25 5.19
CA TRP A 68 -0.57 -1.14 6.21
C TRP A 68 -1.16 -0.78 7.58
N LEU A 69 -1.87 -1.72 8.22
CA LEU A 69 -2.43 -1.54 9.55
C LEU A 69 -1.83 -2.60 10.50
N ASP A 70 -0.92 -2.18 11.36
CA ASP A 70 -0.35 -2.98 12.45
C ASP A 70 -0.98 -2.61 13.81
N GLU A 71 -0.46 -3.13 14.92
CA GLU A 71 -0.94 -2.83 16.28
C GLU A 71 -0.72 -1.36 16.70
N ASN A 72 0.29 -0.71 16.14
CA ASN A 72 0.70 0.66 16.49
C ASN A 72 0.05 1.73 15.61
N PHE A 73 -0.58 1.35 14.49
CA PHE A 73 -1.20 2.26 13.55
C PHE A 73 -2.29 3.13 14.19
N LYS A 74 -2.08 4.45 14.21
CA LYS A 74 -3.06 5.43 14.69
C LYS A 74 -3.64 6.18 13.50
N VAL A 75 -4.96 6.12 13.34
CA VAL A 75 -5.65 6.91 12.32
C VAL A 75 -5.57 8.39 12.70
N THR A 76 -4.90 9.20 11.89
CA THR A 76 -4.81 10.66 12.05
C THR A 76 -5.88 11.36 11.19
N SER A 77 -6.05 12.68 11.38
CA SER A 77 -6.85 13.50 10.47
C SER A 77 -6.27 13.48 9.05
N ALA A 78 -4.95 13.55 8.90
CA ALA A 78 -4.27 13.50 7.61
C ALA A 78 -4.60 12.23 6.82
N HIS A 79 -4.64 11.06 7.49
CA HIS A 79 -5.05 9.81 6.84
C HIS A 79 -6.47 9.87 6.27
N ARG A 80 -7.41 10.47 7.00
CA ARG A 80 -8.80 10.61 6.54
C ARG A 80 -8.90 11.57 5.37
N THR A 81 -8.28 12.75 5.49
CA THR A 81 -8.25 13.77 4.45
C THR A 81 -7.63 13.24 3.15
N ALA A 82 -6.55 12.46 3.24
CA ALA A 82 -5.93 11.84 2.09
C ALA A 82 -6.89 10.90 1.35
N LEU A 83 -7.55 9.97 2.06
CA LEU A 83 -8.52 9.07 1.43
C LEU A 83 -9.74 9.81 0.87
N GLU A 84 -10.24 10.82 1.58
CA GLU A 84 -11.35 11.66 1.11
C GLU A 84 -10.99 12.38 -0.20
N ALA A 85 -9.74 12.81 -0.36
CA ALA A 85 -9.26 13.54 -1.55
C ALA A 85 -9.39 12.73 -2.85
N VAL A 86 -9.25 11.41 -2.78
CA VAL A 86 -9.37 10.49 -3.92
C VAL A 86 -10.66 9.67 -3.91
N SER A 87 -11.50 9.82 -2.89
CA SER A 87 -12.71 9.00 -2.64
C SER A 87 -13.69 8.90 -3.81
N LYS A 88 -13.75 9.92 -4.67
CA LYS A 88 -14.68 9.96 -5.82
C LYS A 88 -14.26 9.03 -6.96
N THR A 89 -12.97 8.76 -7.12
CA THR A 89 -12.44 7.93 -8.20
C THR A 89 -12.08 6.53 -7.72
N LEU A 90 -11.94 6.36 -6.40
CA LEU A 90 -11.44 5.15 -5.79
C LEU A 90 -12.50 4.04 -5.79
N THR A 91 -12.13 2.88 -6.34
CA THR A 91 -13.00 1.71 -6.46
C THR A 91 -12.55 0.58 -5.53
N THR A 92 -11.25 0.49 -5.23
CA THR A 92 -10.68 -0.57 -4.40
C THR A 92 -9.62 -0.01 -3.44
N VAL A 93 -9.77 -0.30 -2.14
CA VAL A 93 -8.71 -0.11 -1.14
C VAL A 93 -8.24 -1.49 -0.67
N ARG A 94 -6.97 -1.80 -0.89
CA ARG A 94 -6.34 -3.01 -0.34
C ARG A 94 -5.61 -2.66 0.95
N VAL A 95 -6.00 -3.37 2.01
CA VAL A 95 -5.51 -3.17 3.36
C VAL A 95 -4.73 -4.40 3.78
N THR A 96 -3.45 -4.24 4.09
CA THR A 96 -2.61 -5.30 4.64
C THR A 96 -2.71 -5.27 6.16
N LEU A 97 -3.12 -6.39 6.75
CA LEU A 97 -3.27 -6.57 8.19
C LEU A 97 -2.16 -7.48 8.71
N TRP A 98 -1.48 -7.09 9.79
CA TRP A 98 -0.62 -8.04 10.51
C TRP A 98 -1.48 -9.06 11.26
N ASP A 99 -1.05 -10.33 11.28
CA ASP A 99 -1.77 -11.52 11.82
C ASP A 99 -2.46 -11.35 13.18
N VAL A 100 -2.05 -10.37 14.01
CA VAL A 100 -2.60 -10.12 15.35
C VAL A 100 -3.62 -8.97 15.39
N CYS A 101 -3.83 -8.27 14.27
CA CYS A 101 -4.56 -7.01 14.20
C CYS A 101 -5.78 -7.06 13.29
N MET A 102 -6.93 -7.42 13.86
CA MET A 102 -8.22 -7.05 13.28
C MET A 102 -8.56 -5.59 13.66
N LYS A 103 -7.76 -4.63 13.21
CA LYS A 103 -8.15 -3.21 13.36
C LYS A 103 -9.42 -2.93 12.58
N GLU A 104 -10.27 -2.09 13.17
CA GLU A 104 -11.54 -1.71 12.56
C GLU A 104 -11.30 -0.86 11.30
N THR A 105 -11.56 -1.45 10.13
CA THR A 105 -11.44 -0.76 8.82
C THR A 105 -12.64 0.16 8.51
N ALA A 106 -13.58 0.33 9.45
CA ALA A 106 -14.80 1.11 9.22
C ALA A 106 -14.53 2.58 8.88
N TRP A 107 -13.41 3.13 9.36
CA TRP A 107 -13.01 4.49 9.00
C TRP A 107 -12.67 4.63 7.52
N ILE A 108 -12.15 3.58 6.87
CA ILE A 108 -11.83 3.55 5.44
C ILE A 108 -13.13 3.61 4.65
N THR A 109 -14.12 2.80 5.02
CA THR A 109 -15.45 2.82 4.39
C THR A 109 -16.14 4.17 4.54
N ARG A 110 -15.92 4.88 5.67
CA ARG A 110 -16.45 6.25 5.83
C ARG A 110 -15.73 7.28 4.95
N ALA A 111 -14.41 7.17 4.80
CA ALA A 111 -13.61 8.12 4.02
C ALA A 111 -13.73 7.89 2.51
N ALA A 112 -13.87 6.63 2.08
CA ALA A 112 -14.02 6.22 0.67
C ALA A 112 -15.26 5.33 0.50
N PRO A 113 -16.48 5.89 0.59
CA PRO A 113 -17.72 5.12 0.60
C PRO A 113 -18.02 4.38 -0.70
N ASN A 114 -17.42 4.80 -1.82
CA ASN A 114 -17.57 4.16 -3.12
C ASN A 114 -16.58 3.01 -3.35
N ALA A 115 -15.60 2.85 -2.46
CA ALA A 115 -14.54 1.86 -2.61
C ALA A 115 -14.87 0.56 -1.87
N THR A 116 -14.58 -0.56 -2.53
CA THR A 116 -14.56 -1.86 -1.87
C THR A 116 -13.28 -2.01 -1.06
N VAL A 117 -13.41 -2.33 0.23
CA VAL A 117 -12.27 -2.56 1.13
C VAL A 117 -11.92 -4.06 1.13
N VAL A 118 -10.73 -4.39 0.61
CA VAL A 118 -10.21 -5.76 0.55
C VAL A 118 -9.13 -5.90 1.61
N LYS A 119 -9.34 -6.83 2.55
CA LYS A 119 -8.37 -7.15 3.62
C LYS A 119 -7.45 -8.27 3.13
N GLN A 120 -6.15 -8.09 3.28
CA GLN A 120 -5.12 -9.05 2.94
C GLN A 120 -4.30 -9.35 4.20
N ALA A 121 -4.05 -10.63 4.50
CA ALA A 121 -3.13 -10.98 5.57
C ALA A 121 -1.70 -10.62 5.13
N SER A 122 -0.89 -10.08 6.04
CA SER A 122 0.54 -9.99 5.83
C SER A 122 1.06 -11.43 5.68
N VAL A 123 1.63 -11.78 4.53
CA VAL A 123 2.34 -13.06 4.43
C VAL A 123 3.59 -12.91 5.30
N GLY A 124 3.52 -13.41 6.53
CA GLY A 124 4.67 -13.61 7.41
C GLY A 124 5.58 -14.68 6.82
N GLY A 125 6.27 -14.34 5.72
CA GLY A 125 7.17 -15.21 5.00
C GLY A 125 8.35 -14.39 4.52
N ASN A 126 9.51 -14.68 5.08
CA ASN A 126 10.80 -14.22 4.58
C ASN A 126 10.84 -14.43 3.04
N PRO A 127 11.13 -13.42 2.19
CA PRO A 127 11.17 -13.58 0.73
C PRO A 127 12.23 -14.58 0.21
N LEU A 128 12.98 -15.22 1.10
CA LEU A 128 14.06 -16.15 0.80
C LEU A 128 13.63 -17.64 0.83
N ASP A 129 12.35 -17.96 1.08
CA ASP A 129 11.90 -19.36 1.13
C ASP A 129 11.33 -19.89 -0.19
N HIS A 130 11.80 -19.35 -1.32
CA HIS A 130 11.65 -20.01 -2.63
C HIS A 130 12.73 -21.08 -2.80
N GLY A 131 12.65 -22.14 -1.99
CA GLY A 131 13.28 -23.43 -2.29
C GLY A 131 12.47 -24.17 -3.38
N PRO A 132 13.12 -24.91 -4.29
CA PRO A 132 12.47 -25.47 -5.47
C PRO A 132 11.49 -26.60 -5.08
N GLY A 133 10.46 -26.73 -5.91
CA GLY A 133 9.24 -27.49 -5.62
C GLY A 133 9.44 -28.92 -5.11
N LYS A 134 8.55 -29.30 -4.19
CA LYS A 134 8.30 -30.72 -3.89
C LYS A 134 7.44 -31.30 -5.00
N THR A 135 8.09 -31.97 -5.93
CA THR A 135 7.46 -32.95 -6.81
C THR A 135 6.89 -34.07 -5.94
N GLU A 136 5.62 -34.40 -6.17
CA GLU A 136 4.98 -35.62 -5.66
C GLU A 136 5.81 -36.84 -6.09
N GLN A 137 6.21 -37.67 -5.13
CA GLN A 137 6.50 -39.08 -5.40
C GLN A 137 5.53 -39.94 -4.60
N LYS A 138 4.51 -40.40 -5.32
CA LYS A 138 3.61 -41.48 -4.96
C LYS A 138 4.45 -42.76 -4.86
N HIS A 139 4.54 -43.36 -3.67
CA HIS A 139 5.12 -44.68 -3.48
C HIS A 139 3.96 -45.70 -3.47
N GLU A 140 3.77 -46.40 -4.57
CA GLU A 140 2.95 -47.61 -4.61
C GLU A 140 3.72 -48.75 -3.94
N ARG A 141 3.03 -49.48 -3.05
CA ARG A 141 3.43 -50.81 -2.58
C ARG A 141 2.49 -51.83 -3.20
#